data_AF-A0A2T2RUW0-F1
#
_entry.id   AF-A0A2T2RUW0-F1
#
_cell.length_a   1.000
_cell.length_b   1.000
_cell.length_c   1.000
_cell.angle_alpha   90.00
_cell.angle_beta   90.00
_cell.angle_gamma   90.00
#
_symmetry.space_group_name_H-M   'P 1'
#
loop_
_entity.id
_entity.type
_entity.pdbx_description
1 polymer ?
#
loop_
_entity_poly.entity_id
_entity_poly.type
_entity_poly.pdbx_seq_one_letter_code
_entity_poly.pdbx_strand_id
1 'polypeptide(L)' 'MQVLWWLKTRQATQVNQLADLNGYHRTTISTWLSQYRQGGLDALLEVRPKPGRPAAITGKIRQHLQQELQDPEGKSQL' A
#
# COMPACT_ATOMS: atom_id res chain seq x y z
N MET A 1 -9.56 9.82 -2.39
CA MET A 1 -8.39 10.34 -3.13
C MET A 1 -8.85 11.50 -4.02
N GLN A 2 -8.30 12.72 -3.86
CA GLN A 2 -8.90 13.97 -4.38
C GLN A 2 -8.56 14.28 -5.86
N VAL A 3 -7.51 13.65 -6.41
CA VAL A 3 -7.03 13.83 -7.79
C VAL A 3 -8.13 13.61 -8.84
N LEU A 4 -8.91 12.53 -8.69
CA LEU A 4 -10.02 12.22 -9.61
C LEU A 4 -11.14 13.26 -9.54
N TRP A 5 -11.38 13.84 -8.36
CA TRP A 5 -12.40 14.86 -8.19
C TRP A 5 -12.02 16.14 -8.92
N TRP A 6 -10.77 16.61 -8.80
CA TRP A 6 -10.28 17.79 -9.54
C TRP A 6 -10.31 17.60 -11.06
N LEU A 7 -10.04 16.40 -11.55
CA LEU A 7 -10.20 16.07 -12.97
C LEU A 7 -11.67 16.12 -13.38
N LYS A 8 -12.57 15.56 -12.57
CA LYS A 8 -14.02 15.56 -12.83
C LYS A 8 -14.61 16.97 -12.85
N THR A 9 -14.17 17.84 -11.94
CA THR A 9 -14.59 19.25 -11.85
C THR A 9 -13.80 20.18 -12.76
N ARG A 10 -12.82 19.65 -13.52
CA ARG A 10 -11.89 20.39 -14.40
C ARG A 10 -11.10 21.50 -13.70
N GLN A 11 -10.94 21.42 -12.37
CA GLN A 11 -10.15 22.39 -11.61
C GLN A 11 -8.64 22.24 -11.86
N ALA A 12 -8.19 21.03 -12.21
CA ALA A 12 -6.84 20.77 -12.67
C ALA A 12 -6.88 19.66 -13.72
N THR A 13 -6.20 19.89 -14.84
CA THR A 13 -6.18 18.94 -15.98
C THR A 13 -4.79 18.36 -16.23
N GLN A 14 -3.75 18.98 -15.69
CA GLN A 14 -2.36 18.57 -15.88
C GLN A 14 -1.82 17.86 -14.64
N VAL A 15 -0.96 16.86 -14.86
CA VAL A 15 -0.34 16.07 -13.79
C VAL A 15 0.47 16.95 -12.83
N ASN A 16 1.20 17.95 -13.33
CA ASN A 16 1.98 18.85 -12.49
C ASN A 16 1.08 19.71 -11.59
N GLN A 17 -0.01 20.26 -12.12
CA GLN A 17 -0.98 21.02 -11.32
C GLN A 17 -1.61 20.14 -10.23
N LEU A 18 -1.95 18.89 -10.56
CA LEU A 18 -2.48 17.93 -9.60
C LEU A 18 -1.46 17.56 -8.51
N ALA A 19 -0.17 17.49 -8.87
CA ALA A 19 0.92 17.25 -7.94
C ALA A 19 1.05 18.40 -6.94
N ASP A 20 1.07 19.64 -7.44
CA ASP A 20 1.17 20.86 -6.64
C ASP A 20 -0.01 21.00 -5.68
N LEU A 21 -1.23 20.72 -6.14
CA LEU A 21 -2.45 20.78 -5.32
C LEU A 21 -2.54 19.67 -4.27
N ASN A 22 -2.04 18.47 -4.56
CA ASN A 22 -2.15 17.32 -3.66
C ASN A 22 -0.96 17.17 -2.71
N GLY A 23 0.14 17.90 -2.94
CA GLY A 23 1.38 17.78 -2.17
C GLY A 23 2.14 16.47 -2.41
N TYR A 24 1.82 15.74 -3.49
CA TYR A 24 2.49 14.50 -3.87
C TYR A 24 3.35 14.72 -5.11
N HIS A 25 4.40 13.92 -5.25
CA HIS A 25 5.25 13.96 -6.42
C HIS A 25 4.49 13.59 -7.71
N ARG A 26 4.82 14.24 -8.83
CA ARG A 26 4.17 14.02 -10.15
C ARG A 26 4.11 12.54 -10.55
N THR A 27 5.15 11.77 -10.24
CA THR A 27 5.22 10.34 -10.58
C THR A 27 4.14 9.54 -9.84
N THR A 28 3.84 9.90 -8.60
CA THR A 28 2.77 9.27 -7.81
C THR A 28 1.42 9.54 -8.46
N ILE A 29 1.16 10.79 -8.84
CA ILE A 29 -0.05 11.18 -9.57
C ILE A 29 -0.17 10.42 -10.90
N SER A 30 0.90 10.36 -11.69
CA SER A 30 0.92 9.61 -12.95
C SER A 30 0.62 8.12 -12.76
N THR A 31 1.23 7.50 -11.75
CA THR A 31 0.99 6.08 -11.42
C THR A 31 -0.47 5.85 -11.04
N TRP A 32 -1.04 6.70 -10.18
CA TRP A 32 -2.44 6.62 -9.80
C TRP A 32 -3.39 6.77 -11.00
N LEU A 33 -3.14 7.75 -11.88
CA LEU A 33 -3.95 7.93 -13.09
C LEU A 33 -3.82 6.76 -14.07
N SER A 34 -2.64 6.13 -14.15
CA SER A 34 -2.42 4.93 -14.95
C SER A 34 -3.21 3.74 -14.40
N GLN A 35 -3.13 3.49 -13.09
CA GLN A 35 -3.89 2.42 -12.41
C GLN A 35 -5.40 2.60 -12.60
N TYR A 36 -5.88 3.83 -12.42
CA TYR A 36 -7.28 4.16 -12.63
C TYR A 36 -7.75 3.90 -14.08
N ARG A 37 -6.92 4.22 -15.08
CA ARG A 37 -7.25 3.94 -16.50
C ARG A 37 -7.26 2.44 -16.80
N GLN A 38 -6.46 1.64 -16.09
CA GLN A 38 -6.33 0.21 -16.33
C GLN A 38 -7.44 -0.61 -15.66
N GLY A 39 -7.89 -0.24 -14.47
CA GLY A 39 -8.85 -1.04 -13.70
C GLY A 39 -9.83 -0.23 -12.86
N GLY A 40 -10.05 1.03 -13.23
CA GLY A 40 -11.02 1.90 -12.58
C GLY A 40 -10.68 2.19 -11.12
N LEU A 41 -11.73 2.39 -10.32
CA LEU A 41 -11.57 2.74 -8.91
C LEU A 41 -11.02 1.58 -8.08
N ASP A 42 -11.38 0.34 -8.42
CA ASP A 42 -10.93 -0.84 -7.69
C ASP A 42 -9.42 -1.01 -7.77
N ALA A 43 -8.84 -0.88 -8.96
CA ALA A 43 -7.39 -0.94 -9.14
C ALA A 43 -6.63 0.23 -8.48
N LEU A 44 -7.24 1.41 -8.41
CA LEU A 44 -6.63 2.58 -7.76
C LEU A 44 -6.64 2.45 -6.23
N LEU A 45 -7.67 1.82 -5.66
CA LEU A 45 -7.83 1.64 -4.21
C LEU A 45 -7.25 0.31 -3.71
N GLU A 46 -6.73 -0.52 -4.60
CA GLU A 46 -6.08 -1.77 -4.27
C GLU A 46 -4.83 -1.53 -3.41
N VAL A 47 -4.89 -1.91 -2.13
CA VAL A 47 -3.73 -1.89 -1.25
C VAL A 47 -2.92 -3.15 -1.51
N ARG A 48 -1.97 -3.07 -2.45
CA ARG A 48 -1.05 -4.18 -2.68
C ARG A 48 -0.09 -4.32 -1.50
N PRO A 49 0.10 -5.54 -0.97
CA PRO A 49 1.18 -5.77 -0.02
C PRO A 49 2.50 -5.38 -0.68
N LYS A 50 3.37 -4.70 0.06
CA LYS A 50 4.68 -4.30 -0.45
C LYS A 50 5.38 -5.57 -0.96
N PRO A 51 5.82 -5.61 -2.24
CA PRO A 51 6.65 -6.71 -2.72
C PRO A 51 8.01 -6.60 -2.01
N GLY A 52 8.11 -7.28 -0.88
CA GLY A 52 9.31 -7.37 -0.05
C GLY A 52 9.75 -8.82 0.05
N ARG A 53 10.93 -9.01 0.65
CA ARG A 53 11.40 -10.35 1.03
C ARG A 53 10.30 -11.00 1.88
N PRO A 54 9.86 -12.24 1.56
CA PRO A 54 8.96 -12.98 2.42
C PRO A 54 9.48 -12.96 3.85
N ALA A 55 8.60 -12.81 4.83
CA ALA A 55 9.00 -12.82 6.23
C ALA A 55 9.81 -14.09 6.51
N ALA A 56 11.00 -13.93 7.09
CA ALA A 56 11.89 -15.07 7.38
C ALA A 56 11.23 -16.10 8.31
N ILE A 57 10.30 -15.63 9.15
CA ILE A 57 9.49 -16.45 10.04
C ILE A 57 8.09 -16.57 9.45
N THR A 58 7.77 -17.73 8.88
CA THR A 58 6.48 -18.02 8.24
C THR A 58 5.89 -19.34 8.71
N GLY A 59 4.56 -19.47 8.60
CA GLY A 59 3.82 -20.70 8.84
C GLY A 59 4.05 -21.28 10.24
N LYS A 60 4.52 -22.53 10.28
CA LYS A 60 4.70 -23.33 11.50
C LYS A 60 5.66 -22.70 12.51
N ILE A 61 6.72 -22.04 12.04
CA ILE A 61 7.72 -21.40 12.93
C ILE A 61 7.07 -20.27 13.72
N ARG A 62 6.18 -19.49 13.09
CA ARG A 62 5.46 -18.41 13.77
C ARG A 62 4.48 -18.95 14.82
N GLN A 63 3.80 -20.06 14.53
CA GLN A 63 2.87 -20.69 15.47
C GLN A 63 3.61 -21.27 16.67
N HIS A 64 4.74 -21.92 16.44
CA HIS A 64 5.61 -22.43 17.50
C HIS A 64 6.09 -21.32 18.43
N LEU A 65 6.65 -20.25 17.86
CA LEU A 65 7.11 -19.08 18.63
C LEU A 65 5.97 -18.41 19.41
N GLN A 66 4.75 -18.40 18.87
CA GLN A 66 3.57 -17.88 19.59
C GLN A 66 3.19 -18.73 20.79
N GLN A 67 3.29 -20.06 20.68
CA GLN A 67 3.02 -20.98 21.78
C GLN A 67 4.08 -20.85 22.87
N GLU A 68 5.36 -20.75 22.50
CA GLU A 68 6.46 -20.53 23.45
C GLU A 68 6.32 -19.19 24.19
N LEU A 69 5.89 -18.14 23.51
CA LEU A 69 5.64 -16.82 24.13
C LEU A 69 4.42 -16.80 25.06
N GLN A 70 3.46 -17.72 24.89
CA GLN A 70 2.30 -17.85 25.77
C GLN A 70 2.57 -18.71 27.00
N ASP A 71 3.67 -19.47 27.00
CA ASP A 71 4.09 -20.27 28.14
C ASP A 71 4.77 -19.38 29.19
N PRO A 72 4.20 -19.22 30.40
CA PRO A 72 4.75 -18.35 31.44
C PRO A 72 6.13 -18.79 31.95
N GLU A 73 6.57 -20.02 31.65
CA GLU A 73 7.90 -20.51 32.06
C GLU A 73 9.02 -20.13 31.08
N GLY A 74 8.73 -19.50 29.94
CA GLY A 74 9.73 -18.91 29.04
C GLY A 74 10.85 -19.86 28.64
N LYS A 75 10.52 -21.05 28.12
CA LYS A 75 11.53 -22.06 27.78
C LYS A 75 12.05 -21.86 26.37
N SER A 76 13.25 -21.27 26.27
CA SER A 76 14.07 -21.27 25.05
C SER A 76 14.98 -22.50 25.10
N GLN A 77 14.67 -23.54 24.33
CA GLN A 77 15.58 -24.67 24.12
C GLN A 77 16.08 -24.63 22.68
N LEU A 78 17.25 -24.00 22.51
CA LEU A 78 18.14 -24.19 21.36
C LEU A 78 19.02 -25.44 21.59
#